data_AF-A0A4Q3IKL9-F1
#
_entry.id   AF-A0A4Q3IKL9-F1
#
_cell.length_a   1.000
_cell.length_b   1.000
_cell.length_c   1.000
_cell.angle_alpha   90.00
_cell.angle_beta   90.00
_cell.angle_gamma   90.00
#
_symmetry.space_group_name_H-M   'P 1'
#
loop_
_entity.id
_entity.type
_entity.pdbx_description
1 polymer ?
#
loop_
_entity_poly.entity_id
_entity_poly.type
_entity_poly.pdbx_seq_one_letter_code
_entity_poly.pdbx_strand_id
1 'polypeptide(L)'
;MTAPAASATARSGHLTDLASLLLLATLWGGSYSFIKLGVETIPPLTLIAARTLLAGAILIVVIRWRGLVLPRDPVIWRRFLIQACLNSAVPFTLIAWAETSVDAGLAAILNAGSPIFAFLLSLLFFRTEAAAGRKLFGVAAGMLGVCLIIGMEALSGFGRELWAQLALVAAAACYGGAALFGRNFKGLDPIMPAAGSLICGAVILIPFSLIIDRPWT
;
A
#
# COMPACT_ATOMS: atom_id res chain seq x y z
N MET A 1 4.22 41.40 -4.82
CA MET A 1 3.15 40.48 -4.37
C MET A 1 2.53 39.85 -5.60
N THR A 2 2.95 38.64 -5.98
CA THR A 2 2.37 37.90 -7.11
C THR A 2 2.31 36.41 -6.72
N ALA A 3 1.12 35.96 -6.31
CA ALA A 3 0.84 34.55 -6.09
C ALA A 3 0.60 33.86 -7.45
N PRO A 4 1.24 32.72 -7.76
CA PRO A 4 0.90 31.95 -8.95
C PRO A 4 -0.20 30.93 -8.66
N ALA A 5 -1.23 31.01 -9.50
CA ALA A 5 -2.11 29.95 -10.02
C ALA A 5 -2.34 28.70 -9.16
N ALA A 6 -3.55 28.62 -8.59
CA ALA A 6 -4.16 27.36 -8.15
C ALA A 6 -4.31 26.42 -9.35
N SER A 7 -3.61 25.28 -9.31
CA SER A 7 -3.73 24.20 -10.29
C SER A 7 -5.14 23.64 -10.29
N ALA A 8 -5.81 23.72 -11.44
CA ALA A 8 -7.11 23.13 -11.69
C ALA A 8 -7.04 21.60 -11.49
N THR A 9 -7.67 21.11 -10.42
CA THR A 9 -8.00 19.70 -10.26
C THR A 9 -9.03 19.34 -11.33
N ALA A 10 -8.59 18.63 -12.37
CA ALA A 10 -9.48 18.04 -13.37
C ALA A 10 -10.56 17.21 -12.64
N ARG A 11 -11.84 17.56 -12.81
CA ARG A 11 -12.95 16.71 -12.40
C ARG A 11 -12.92 15.47 -13.28
N SER A 12 -12.35 14.38 -12.79
CA SER A 12 -12.58 13.06 -13.36
C SER A 12 -14.09 12.77 -13.28
N GLY A 13 -14.67 12.26 -14.37
CA GLY A 13 -16.06 11.84 -14.37
C GLY A 13 -16.25 10.66 -13.41
N HIS A 14 -17.43 10.53 -12.80
CA HIS A 14 -17.74 9.41 -11.90
C HIS A 14 -17.46 8.03 -12.54
N LEU A 15 -17.60 7.93 -13.87
CA LEU A 15 -17.24 6.75 -14.66
C LEU A 15 -15.74 6.46 -14.70
N THR A 16 -14.89 7.49 -14.85
CA THR A 16 -13.44 7.31 -14.83
C THR A 16 -12.94 6.92 -13.44
N ASP A 17 -13.57 7.44 -12.38
CA ASP A 17 -13.24 7.03 -11.00
C ASP A 17 -13.65 5.58 -10.76
N LEU A 18 -14.85 5.18 -11.21
CA LEU A 18 -15.34 3.81 -11.05
C LEU A 18 -14.50 2.81 -11.87
N ALA A 19 -14.13 3.16 -13.10
CA ALA A 19 -13.24 2.35 -13.93
C ALA A 19 -11.85 2.20 -13.30
N SER A 20 -11.31 3.29 -12.72
CA SER A 20 -10.02 3.25 -12.02
C SER A 20 -10.09 2.38 -10.76
N LEU A 21 -11.20 2.42 -10.01
CA LEU A 21 -11.42 1.57 -8.85
C LEU A 21 -11.56 0.09 -9.23
N LEU A 22 -12.26 -0.22 -10.33
CA LEU A 22 -12.38 -1.59 -10.84
C LEU A 22 -11.03 -2.15 -11.31
N LEU A 23 -10.24 -1.36 -12.04
CA LEU A 23 -8.88 -1.73 -12.43
C LEU A 23 -7.98 -1.92 -11.21
N LEU A 24 -8.07 -1.02 -10.22
CA LEU A 24 -7.29 -1.14 -9.01
C LEU A 24 -7.68 -2.39 -8.21
N ALA A 25 -8.97 -2.68 -8.07
CA ALA A 25 -9.48 -3.84 -7.36
C ALA A 25 -9.06 -5.16 -8.02
N THR A 26 -9.11 -5.24 -9.36
CA THR A 26 -8.66 -6.41 -10.11
C THR A 26 -7.15 -6.61 -10.01
N LEU A 27 -6.36 -5.54 -10.14
CA LEU A 27 -4.91 -5.58 -9.97
C LEU A 27 -4.50 -5.99 -8.55
N TRP A 28 -5.15 -5.44 -7.53
CA TRP A 28 -4.87 -5.79 -6.13
C TRP A 28 -5.32 -7.20 -5.77
N GLY A 29 -6.52 -7.60 -6.18
CA GLY A 29 -7.05 -8.94 -5.93
C GLY A 29 -6.15 -10.02 -6.52
N GLY A 30 -5.76 -9.87 -7.78
CA GLY A 30 -4.83 -10.81 -8.43
C GLY A 30 -3.43 -10.79 -7.81
N SER A 31 -2.97 -9.62 -7.34
CA SER A 31 -1.63 -9.49 -6.77
C SER A 31 -1.38 -10.42 -5.58
N TYR A 32 -2.36 -10.64 -4.69
CA TYR A 32 -2.17 -11.54 -3.55
C TYR A 32 -2.04 -13.00 -3.99
N SER A 33 -2.84 -13.44 -4.96
CA SER A 33 -2.72 -14.79 -5.52
C SER A 33 -1.35 -15.01 -6.17
N PHE A 34 -0.83 -14.02 -6.90
CA PHE A 34 0.51 -14.09 -7.47
C PHE A 34 1.63 -14.04 -6.43
N ILE A 35 1.47 -13.25 -5.35
CA ILE A 35 2.43 -13.24 -4.25
C ILE A 35 2.45 -14.60 -3.58
N LYS A 36 1.30 -15.18 -3.25
CA LYS A 36 1.18 -16.53 -2.66
C LYS A 36 1.90 -17.58 -3.50
N LEU A 37 1.65 -17.62 -4.81
CA LEU A 37 2.35 -18.52 -5.74
C LEU A 37 3.85 -18.22 -5.83
N GLY A 38 4.23 -16.94 -5.77
CA GLY A 38 5.62 -16.52 -5.81
C GLY A 38 6.40 -16.89 -4.56
N VAL A 39 5.80 -16.77 -3.36
CA VAL A 39 6.45 -17.11 -2.09
C VAL A 39 6.60 -18.61 -1.86
N GLU A 40 5.93 -19.45 -2.65
CA GLU A 40 6.17 -20.91 -2.67
C GLU A 40 7.54 -21.27 -3.27
N THR A 41 8.09 -20.41 -4.13
CA THR A 41 9.33 -20.69 -4.88
C THR A 41 10.45 -19.69 -4.61
N ILE A 42 10.11 -18.44 -4.28
CA ILE A 42 11.03 -17.34 -4.07
C ILE A 42 10.83 -16.81 -2.66
N PRO A 43 11.90 -16.63 -1.87
CA PRO A 43 11.78 -16.04 -0.55
C PRO A 43 11.08 -14.65 -0.57
N PRO A 44 10.23 -14.36 0.42
CA PRO A 44 9.28 -13.25 0.36
C PRO A 44 9.94 -11.87 0.23
N LEU A 45 11.07 -11.63 0.91
CA LEU A 45 11.76 -10.33 0.80
C LEU A 45 12.36 -10.15 -0.59
N THR A 46 12.89 -11.21 -1.18
CA THR A 46 13.49 -11.20 -2.52
C THR A 46 12.45 -10.87 -3.58
N LEU A 47 11.26 -11.46 -3.49
CA LEU A 47 10.14 -11.17 -4.39
C LEU A 47 9.72 -9.70 -4.31
N ILE A 48 9.60 -9.17 -3.09
CA ILE A 48 9.21 -7.76 -2.89
C ILE A 48 10.31 -6.81 -3.35
N ALA A 49 11.58 -7.12 -3.07
CA ALA A 49 12.71 -6.31 -3.51
C ALA A 49 12.76 -6.21 -5.04
N ALA A 50 12.64 -7.34 -5.75
CA ALA A 50 12.59 -7.37 -7.20
C ALA A 50 11.39 -6.58 -7.76
N ARG A 51 10.20 -6.79 -7.19
CA ARG A 51 8.97 -6.08 -7.58
C ARG A 51 9.11 -4.57 -7.40
N THR A 52 9.63 -4.14 -6.26
CA THR A 52 9.78 -2.73 -5.89
C THR A 52 10.86 -2.05 -6.73
N LEU A 53 11.95 -2.75 -7.03
CA LEU A 53 13.01 -2.29 -7.93
C LEU A 53 12.47 -2.11 -9.36
N LEU A 54 11.76 -3.10 -9.90
CA LEU A 54 11.20 -3.02 -11.24
C LEU A 54 10.17 -1.89 -11.36
N ALA A 55 9.27 -1.77 -10.38
CA ALA A 55 8.31 -0.67 -10.32
C ALA A 55 8.99 0.69 -10.23
N GLY A 56 10.00 0.84 -9.36
CA GLY A 56 10.80 2.05 -9.23
C GLY A 56 11.51 2.43 -10.53
N ALA A 57 12.13 1.46 -11.22
CA ALA A 57 12.81 1.69 -12.49
C ALA A 57 11.84 2.17 -13.59
N ILE A 58 10.69 1.51 -13.74
CA ILE A 58 9.64 1.92 -14.69
C ILE A 58 9.17 3.35 -14.39
N LEU A 59 8.92 3.66 -13.12
CA LEU A 59 8.47 4.99 -12.71
C LEU A 59 9.53 6.07 -12.97
N ILE A 60 10.82 5.78 -12.80
CA ILE A 60 11.90 6.70 -13.19
C ILE A 60 11.86 6.98 -14.70
N VAL A 61 11.70 5.95 -15.51
CA VAL A 61 11.59 6.08 -16.97
C VAL A 61 10.39 6.94 -17.33
N VAL A 62 9.23 6.72 -16.72
CA VAL A 62 8.02 7.52 -16.95
C VAL A 62 8.22 8.96 -16.51
N ILE A 63 8.85 9.22 -15.36
CA ILE A 63 9.16 10.57 -14.88
C ILE A 63 10.06 11.31 -15.88
N ARG A 64 11.09 10.63 -16.39
CA ARG A 64 11.99 11.18 -17.42
C ARG A 64 11.27 11.43 -18.73
N TRP A 65 10.38 10.54 -19.13
CA TRP A 65 9.59 10.71 -20.34
C TRP A 65 8.58 11.86 -20.24
N ARG A 66 8.02 12.09 -19.04
CA ARG A 66 7.14 13.23 -18.74
C ARG A 66 7.89 14.55 -18.50
N GLY A 67 9.22 14.56 -18.55
CA GLY A 67 10.03 15.75 -18.30
C GLY A 67 9.96 16.26 -16.84
N LEU A 68 9.47 15.44 -15.91
CA LEU A 68 9.37 15.79 -14.51
C LEU A 68 10.74 15.61 -13.84
N VAL A 69 11.12 16.57 -12.98
CA VAL A 69 12.37 16.52 -12.24
C VAL A 69 12.07 16.11 -10.80
N LEU A 70 12.72 15.05 -10.31
CA LEU A 70 12.56 14.66 -8.91
C LEU A 70 13.04 15.80 -7.99
N PRO A 71 12.33 16.05 -6.87
CA PRO A 71 12.78 17.02 -5.88
C PRO A 71 14.19 16.66 -5.38
N ARG A 72 15.10 17.64 -5.32
CA ARG A 72 16.46 17.47 -4.78
C ARG A 72 16.55 17.71 -3.28
N ASP A 73 15.45 18.10 -2.65
CA ASP A 73 15.43 18.46 -1.23
C ASP A 73 15.51 17.21 -0.33
N PRO A 74 16.54 17.10 0.53
CA PRO A 74 16.70 15.97 1.46
C PRO A 74 15.52 15.81 2.43
N VAL A 75 14.79 16.88 2.75
CA VAL A 75 13.58 16.81 3.59
C VAL A 75 12.47 16.07 2.88
N ILE A 76 12.33 16.25 1.56
CA ILE A 76 11.34 15.55 0.73
C ILE A 76 11.73 14.08 0.58
N TRP A 77 13.01 13.79 0.40
CA TRP A 77 13.51 12.40 0.38
C TRP A 77 13.28 11.68 1.69
N ARG A 78 13.46 12.34 2.85
CA ARG A 78 13.11 11.75 4.15
C ARG A 78 11.63 11.44 4.26
N ARG A 79 10.75 12.30 3.72
CA ARG A 79 9.30 12.02 3.66
C ARG A 79 9.01 10.84 2.74
N PHE A 80 9.65 10.75 1.57
CA PHE A 80 9.52 9.60 0.68
C PHE A 80 10.00 8.30 1.34
N LEU A 81 11.06 8.35 2.14
CA LEU A 81 11.55 7.21 2.91
C LEU A 81 10.51 6.74 3.95
N ILE A 82 9.93 7.67 4.72
CA ILE A 82 8.87 7.34 5.69
C ILE A 82 7.66 6.74 4.97
N GLN A 83 7.27 7.31 3.82
CA GLN A 83 6.18 6.79 3.01
C GLN A 83 6.50 5.41 2.44
N ALA A 84 7.75 5.17 2.01
CA ALA A 84 8.21 3.87 1.55
C ALA A 84 8.10 2.81 2.65
N CYS A 85 8.53 3.15 3.86
CA CYS A 85 8.43 2.25 5.01
C CYS A 85 6.97 1.91 5.32
N LEU A 86 6.09 2.91 5.39
CA LEU A 86 4.69 2.73 5.77
C LEU A 86 3.83 2.09 4.68
N ASN A 87 4.14 2.32 3.40
CA ASN A 87 3.28 1.90 2.28
C ASN A 87 3.80 0.66 1.55
N SER A 88 5.09 0.36 1.62
CA SER A 88 5.68 -0.68 0.77
C SER A 88 6.61 -1.61 1.55
N ALA A 89 7.68 -1.09 2.17
CA ALA A 89 8.70 -1.96 2.74
C ALA A 89 8.18 -2.81 3.91
N VAL A 90 7.56 -2.18 4.91
CA VAL A 90 7.00 -2.89 6.07
C VAL A 90 5.76 -3.70 5.70
N PRO A 91 4.71 -3.11 5.09
CA PRO A 91 3.48 -3.85 4.83
C PRO A 91 3.66 -4.97 3.82
N PHE A 92 4.43 -4.79 2.73
CA PHE A 92 4.64 -5.90 1.79
C PHE A 92 5.42 -7.04 2.44
N THR A 93 6.44 -6.74 3.25
CA THR A 93 7.22 -7.79 3.94
C THR A 93 6.35 -8.59 4.90
N LEU A 94 5.54 -7.90 5.70
CA LEU A 94 4.58 -8.52 6.62
C LEU A 94 3.53 -9.36 5.87
N ILE A 95 3.01 -8.85 4.74
CA ILE A 95 2.02 -9.56 3.92
C ILE A 95 2.63 -10.81 3.30
N ALA A 96 3.79 -10.70 2.64
CA ALA A 96 4.41 -11.86 2.01
C ALA A 96 4.85 -12.92 3.02
N TRP A 97 5.32 -12.50 4.20
CA TRP A 97 5.59 -13.41 5.30
C TRP A 97 4.31 -14.04 5.85
N ALA A 98 3.23 -13.28 6.03
CA ALA A 98 1.97 -13.84 6.50
C ALA A 98 1.36 -14.80 5.46
N GLU A 99 1.51 -14.51 4.18
CA GLU A 99 1.09 -15.36 3.07
C GLU A 99 1.87 -16.68 2.99
N THR A 100 3.02 -16.86 3.66
CA THR A 100 3.62 -18.21 3.72
C THR A 100 2.77 -19.17 4.57
N SER A 101 2.08 -18.65 5.59
CA SER A 101 1.30 -19.46 6.53
C SER A 101 -0.21 -19.33 6.36
N VAL A 102 -0.67 -18.24 5.73
CA VAL A 102 -2.09 -17.88 5.57
C VAL A 102 -2.46 -17.86 4.09
N ASP A 103 -3.71 -18.20 3.77
CA ASP A 103 -4.22 -18.10 2.40
C ASP A 103 -4.38 -16.65 1.94
N ALA A 104 -4.15 -16.43 0.64
CA ALA A 104 -4.29 -15.12 0.00
C ALA A 104 -5.68 -14.50 0.23
N GLY A 105 -6.73 -15.32 0.33
CA GLY A 105 -8.09 -14.88 0.67
C GLY A 105 -8.17 -14.23 2.04
N LEU A 106 -7.65 -14.88 3.09
CA LEU A 106 -7.66 -14.30 4.44
C LEU A 106 -6.75 -13.07 4.55
N ALA A 107 -5.62 -13.06 3.84
CA ALA A 107 -4.76 -11.88 3.72
C ALA A 107 -5.49 -10.68 3.09
N ALA A 108 -6.24 -10.91 2.01
CA ALA A 108 -7.03 -9.88 1.36
C ALA A 108 -8.18 -9.36 2.25
N ILE A 109 -8.87 -10.24 3.00
CA ILE A 109 -9.91 -9.83 3.98
C ILE A 109 -9.30 -8.93 5.05
N LEU A 110 -8.19 -9.34 5.67
CA LEU A 110 -7.55 -8.58 6.74
C LEU A 110 -7.01 -7.24 6.23
N ASN A 111 -6.43 -7.22 5.03
CA ASN A 111 -5.92 -5.98 4.46
C ASN A 111 -7.05 -5.03 3.99
N ALA A 112 -8.24 -5.53 3.67
CA ALA A 112 -9.41 -4.70 3.41
C ALA A 112 -9.82 -3.86 4.64
N GLY A 113 -9.33 -4.20 5.83
CA GLY A 113 -9.46 -3.39 7.05
C GLY A 113 -8.56 -2.15 7.09
N SER A 114 -7.63 -1.95 6.15
CA SER A 114 -6.74 -0.77 6.11
C SER A 114 -7.46 0.59 6.26
N PRO A 115 -8.63 0.83 5.63
CA PRO A 115 -9.38 2.07 5.80
C PRO A 115 -9.88 2.30 7.24
N ILE A 116 -10.11 1.23 8.01
CA ILE A 116 -10.47 1.32 9.45
C ILE A 116 -9.33 1.98 10.20
N PHE A 117 -8.10 1.50 10.01
CA PHE A 117 -6.91 2.06 10.64
C PHE A 117 -6.63 3.48 10.17
N ALA A 118 -6.78 3.78 8.88
CA ALA A 118 -6.66 5.14 8.36
C ALA A 118 -7.64 6.09 9.06
N PHE A 119 -8.88 5.64 9.28
CA PHE A 119 -9.92 6.40 9.96
C PHE A 119 -9.62 6.57 11.47
N LEU A 120 -9.27 5.50 12.18
CA LEU A 120 -8.86 5.52 13.60
C LEU A 120 -7.68 6.47 13.84
N LEU A 121 -6.63 6.37 13.01
CA LEU A 121 -5.47 7.25 13.09
C LEU A 121 -5.87 8.69 12.76
N SER A 122 -6.75 8.91 11.78
CA SER A 122 -7.26 10.25 11.49
C SER A 122 -8.08 10.84 12.65
N LEU A 123 -8.87 10.03 13.36
CA LEU A 123 -9.59 10.46 14.56
C LEU A 123 -8.61 10.84 15.67
N LEU A 124 -7.61 9.99 15.91
CA LEU A 124 -6.61 10.19 16.96
C LEU A 124 -5.76 11.44 16.74
N PHE A 125 -5.30 11.68 15.51
CA PHE A 125 -4.40 12.80 15.19
C PHE A 125 -5.12 14.09 14.80
N PHE A 126 -6.31 14.02 14.21
CA PHE A 126 -6.98 15.20 13.63
C PHE A 126 -8.37 15.51 14.21
N ARG A 127 -8.84 14.79 15.25
CA ARG A 127 -10.12 15.02 15.96
C ARG A 127 -11.28 15.44 15.03
N THR A 128 -11.44 14.76 13.89
CA THR A 128 -12.41 15.16 12.88
C THR A 128 -13.75 14.47 13.13
N GLU A 129 -14.66 15.14 13.82
CA GLU A 129 -15.89 14.52 14.38
C GLU A 129 -17.07 14.36 13.40
N ALA A 130 -17.13 15.14 12.32
CA ALA A 130 -18.38 15.31 11.58
C ALA A 130 -18.79 14.17 10.61
N ALA A 131 -17.94 13.15 10.37
CA ALA A 131 -18.21 12.12 9.36
C ALA A 131 -18.03 10.67 9.84
N ALA A 132 -17.98 10.46 11.17
CA ALA A 132 -17.65 9.16 11.75
C ALA A 132 -18.66 8.06 11.38
N GLY A 133 -19.97 8.33 11.49
CA GLY A 133 -21.02 7.34 11.21
C GLY A 133 -21.06 6.86 9.76
N ARG A 134 -21.00 7.79 8.79
CA ARG A 134 -21.00 7.47 7.35
C ARG A 134 -19.73 6.74 6.92
N LYS A 135 -18.57 7.13 7.44
CA LYS A 135 -17.30 6.42 7.17
C LYS A 135 -17.32 5.02 7.74
N LEU A 136 -17.79 4.85 8.99
CA LEU A 136 -17.88 3.54 9.63
C LEU A 136 -18.83 2.62 8.85
N PHE A 137 -19.96 3.14 8.37
CA PHE A 137 -20.89 2.39 7.52
C PHE A 137 -20.24 1.96 6.20
N GLY A 138 -19.56 2.86 5.49
CA GLY A 138 -18.87 2.53 4.24
C GLY A 138 -17.75 1.50 4.42
N VAL A 139 -17.04 1.60 5.54
CA VAL A 139 -16.00 0.64 5.95
C VAL A 139 -16.60 -0.72 6.28
N ALA A 140 -17.67 -0.77 7.08
CA ALA A 140 -18.37 -2.02 7.41
C ALA A 140 -18.96 -2.68 6.15
N ALA A 141 -19.57 -1.88 5.27
CA ALA A 141 -20.09 -2.35 3.99
C ALA A 141 -18.97 -2.88 3.07
N GLY A 142 -17.82 -2.20 3.01
CA GLY A 142 -16.65 -2.66 2.26
C GLY A 142 -16.09 -3.97 2.79
N MET A 143 -15.97 -4.10 4.11
CA MET A 143 -15.49 -5.33 4.76
C MET A 143 -16.47 -6.49 4.56
N LEU A 144 -17.78 -6.24 4.66
CA LEU A 144 -18.83 -7.22 4.33
C LEU A 144 -18.75 -7.65 2.86
N GLY A 145 -18.55 -6.70 1.93
CA GLY A 145 -18.39 -6.99 0.51
C GLY A 145 -17.20 -7.91 0.23
N VAL A 146 -16.05 -7.66 0.88
CA VAL A 146 -14.86 -8.51 0.75
C VAL A 146 -15.09 -9.90 1.35
N CYS A 147 -15.74 -10.01 2.51
CA CYS A 147 -16.14 -11.29 3.09
C CYS A 147 -17.10 -12.08 2.19
N LEU A 148 -18.03 -11.41 1.51
CA LEU A 148 -18.96 -12.04 0.56
C LEU A 148 -18.27 -12.53 -0.71
N ILE A 149 -17.31 -11.76 -1.24
CA ILE A 149 -16.57 -12.10 -2.46
C ILE A 149 -15.64 -13.30 -2.22
N ILE A 150 -14.94 -13.30 -1.09
CA ILE A 150 -13.93 -14.32 -0.78
C ILE A 150 -14.58 -15.57 -0.15
N GLY A 151 -15.72 -15.39 0.53
CA GLY A 151 -16.48 -16.48 1.16
C GLY A 151 -16.06 -16.73 2.61
N MET A 152 -17.00 -17.27 3.41
CA MET A 152 -16.76 -17.59 4.82
C MET A 152 -15.74 -18.73 5.01
N GLU A 153 -15.48 -19.53 3.97
CA GLU A 153 -14.48 -20.58 4.01
C GLU A 153 -13.06 -20.02 4.23
N ALA A 154 -12.76 -18.82 3.72
CA ALA A 154 -11.48 -18.16 4.00
C ALA A 154 -11.30 -17.73 5.47
N LEU A 155 -12.41 -17.62 6.23
CA LEU A 155 -12.37 -17.36 7.66
C LEU A 155 -12.16 -18.65 8.48
N SER A 156 -12.21 -19.84 7.87
CA SER A 156 -11.96 -21.10 8.58
C SER A 156 -10.53 -21.22 9.13
N GLY A 157 -9.57 -20.50 8.53
CA GLY A 157 -8.19 -20.38 9.03
C GLY A 157 -8.01 -19.32 10.12
N PHE A 158 -9.05 -18.56 10.48
CA PHE A 158 -8.98 -17.50 11.49
C PHE A 158 -8.64 -18.08 12.88
N GLY A 159 -7.65 -17.50 13.56
CA GLY A 159 -7.15 -17.99 14.86
C GLY A 159 -6.13 -19.15 14.81
N ARG A 160 -5.91 -19.80 13.67
CA ARG A 160 -4.95 -20.93 13.57
C ARG A 160 -3.48 -20.47 13.51
N GLU A 161 -3.23 -19.36 12.81
CA GLU A 161 -1.90 -18.74 12.65
C GLU A 161 -1.91 -17.30 13.15
N LEU A 162 -2.02 -17.14 14.48
CA LEU A 162 -2.23 -15.84 15.13
C LEU A 162 -1.14 -14.82 14.79
N TRP A 163 0.12 -15.25 14.70
CA TRP A 163 1.24 -14.38 14.38
C TRP A 163 1.18 -13.81 12.96
N ALA A 164 0.80 -14.63 11.97
CA ALA A 164 0.60 -14.19 10.59
C ALA A 164 -0.60 -13.23 10.47
N GLN A 165 -1.67 -13.50 11.22
CA GLN A 165 -2.84 -12.60 11.26
C GLN A 165 -2.50 -11.25 11.91
N LEU A 166 -1.72 -11.25 13.00
CA LEU A 166 -1.23 -10.02 13.62
C LEU A 166 -0.31 -9.24 12.67
N ALA A 167 0.53 -9.93 11.88
CA ALA A 167 1.35 -9.30 10.86
C ALA A 167 0.52 -8.62 9.77
N LEU A 168 -0.57 -9.25 9.30
CA LEU A 168 -1.50 -8.65 8.34
C LEU A 168 -2.23 -7.43 8.92
N VAL A 169 -2.64 -7.49 10.19
CA VAL A 169 -3.26 -6.36 10.89
C VAL A 169 -2.26 -5.21 11.06
N ALA A 170 -1.01 -5.51 11.40
CA ALA A 170 0.05 -4.52 11.47
C ALA A 170 0.32 -3.87 10.10
N ALA A 171 0.31 -4.66 9.01
CA ALA A 171 0.43 -4.15 7.66
C ALA A 171 -0.73 -3.20 7.29
N ALA A 172 -1.97 -3.58 7.64
CA ALA A 172 -3.15 -2.72 7.45
C ALA A 172 -3.06 -1.41 8.26
N ALA A 173 -2.50 -1.46 9.48
CA ALA A 173 -2.23 -0.27 10.28
C ALA A 173 -1.16 0.63 9.64
N CYS A 174 -0.09 0.04 9.07
CA CYS A 174 0.92 0.78 8.30
C CYS A 174 0.30 1.48 7.09
N TYR A 175 -0.58 0.82 6.34
CA TYR A 175 -1.33 1.46 5.25
C TYR A 175 -2.20 2.62 5.73
N GLY A 176 -2.85 2.47 6.89
CA GLY A 176 -3.59 3.56 7.52
C GLY A 176 -2.71 4.77 7.81
N GLY A 177 -1.50 4.53 8.33
CA GLY A 177 -0.48 5.56 8.54
C GLY A 177 -0.01 6.20 7.24
N ALA A 178 0.25 5.40 6.21
CA ALA A 178 0.66 5.86 4.88
C ALA A 178 -0.41 6.74 4.20
N ALA A 179 -1.69 6.40 4.37
CA ALA A 179 -2.81 7.20 3.86
C ALA A 179 -2.86 8.58 4.54
N LEU A 180 -2.61 8.64 5.85
CA LEU A 180 -2.61 9.88 6.60
C LEU A 180 -1.38 10.74 6.29
N PHE A 181 -0.20 10.10 6.22
CA PHE A 181 1.05 10.75 5.85
C PHE A 181 1.06 11.21 4.39
N GLY A 182 0.33 10.52 3.52
CA GLY A 182 0.06 10.90 2.13
C GLY A 182 -0.47 12.34 1.98
N ARG A 183 -1.17 12.85 3.00
CA ARG A 183 -1.68 14.23 3.04
C ARG A 183 -0.56 15.28 3.07
N ASN A 184 0.65 14.92 3.50
CA ASN A 184 1.83 15.79 3.52
C ASN A 184 2.45 16.03 2.13
N PHE A 185 2.02 15.29 1.11
CA PHE A 185 2.46 15.45 -0.27
C PHE A 185 1.44 16.22 -1.13
N LYS A 186 0.41 16.80 -0.52
CA LYS A 186 -0.54 17.67 -1.22
C LYS A 186 0.21 18.86 -1.84
N GLY A 187 0.26 18.90 -3.17
CA GLY A 187 1.00 19.91 -3.95
C GLY A 187 2.09 19.33 -4.86
N LEU A 188 2.42 18.05 -4.73
CA LEU A 188 3.28 17.32 -5.66
C LEU A 188 2.44 16.47 -6.62
N ASP A 189 2.94 16.26 -7.84
CA ASP A 189 2.35 15.31 -8.77
C ASP A 189 2.35 13.91 -8.12
N PRO A 190 1.23 13.15 -8.09
CA PRO A 190 1.13 11.83 -7.46
C PRO A 190 2.20 10.83 -7.90
N ILE A 191 2.76 11.01 -9.11
CA ILE A 191 3.83 10.15 -9.62
C ILE A 191 5.15 10.34 -8.85
N MET A 192 5.39 11.53 -8.29
CA MET A 192 6.62 11.85 -7.53
C MET A 192 6.72 11.11 -6.19
N PRO A 193 5.72 11.19 -5.27
CA PRO A 193 5.78 10.41 -4.04
C PRO A 193 5.72 8.91 -4.30
N ALA A 194 5.02 8.45 -5.35
CA ALA A 194 5.00 7.03 -5.72
C ALA A 194 6.38 6.53 -6.17
N ALA A 195 7.04 7.22 -7.10
CA ALA A 195 8.38 6.86 -7.54
C ALA A 195 9.41 7.00 -6.41
N GLY A 196 9.38 8.11 -5.68
CA GLY A 196 10.27 8.34 -4.54
C GLY A 196 10.13 7.27 -3.46
N SER A 197 8.89 6.88 -3.12
CA SER A 197 8.66 5.82 -2.14
C SER A 197 9.10 4.45 -2.65
N LEU A 198 8.92 4.15 -3.94
CA LEU A 198 9.35 2.87 -4.50
C LEU A 198 10.88 2.77 -4.60
N ILE A 199 11.57 3.86 -4.97
CA ILE A 199 13.03 3.89 -5.00
C ILE A 199 13.60 3.75 -3.59
N CYS A 200 13.11 4.56 -2.63
CA CYS A 200 13.52 4.45 -1.23
C CYS A 200 13.21 3.06 -0.66
N GLY A 201 12.06 2.49 -1.04
CA GLY A 201 11.65 1.14 -0.67
C GLY A 201 12.62 0.10 -1.22
N ALA A 202 12.99 0.17 -2.50
CA ALA A 202 13.97 -0.73 -3.11
C ALA A 202 15.34 -0.62 -2.42
N VAL A 203 15.80 0.61 -2.14
CA VAL A 203 17.08 0.84 -1.45
C VAL A 203 17.10 0.26 -0.03
N ILE A 204 15.97 0.23 0.68
CA ILE A 204 15.86 -0.44 1.99
C ILE A 204 15.71 -1.95 1.84
N LEU A 205 14.85 -2.40 0.92
CA LEU A 205 14.47 -3.80 0.80
C LEU A 205 15.57 -4.67 0.21
N ILE A 206 16.39 -4.14 -0.69
CA ILE A 206 17.53 -4.87 -1.29
C ILE A 206 18.51 -5.36 -0.22
N PRO A 207 19.09 -4.50 0.64
CA PRO A 207 20.02 -4.97 1.67
C PRO A 207 19.33 -5.90 2.68
N PHE A 208 18.07 -5.64 3.04
CA PHE A 208 17.32 -6.52 3.93
C PHE A 208 17.07 -7.92 3.32
N SER A 209 16.73 -7.98 2.04
CA SER A 209 16.58 -9.24 1.29
C SER A 209 17.89 -10.01 1.23
N LEU A 210 19.01 -9.33 0.92
CA LEU A 210 20.33 -9.96 0.86
C LEU A 210 20.79 -10.50 2.23
N ILE A 211 20.43 -9.82 3.33
CA ILE A 211 20.83 -10.23 4.69
C ILE A 211 19.97 -11.38 5.22
N ILE A 212 18.65 -11.34 4.98
CA ILE A 212 17.68 -12.27 5.59
C ILE A 212 17.45 -13.50 4.72
N ASP A 213 17.19 -13.33 3.41
CA ASP A 213 16.79 -14.45 2.55
C ASP A 213 17.97 -15.26 2.03
N ARG A 214 19.17 -14.67 1.92
CA ARG A 214 20.35 -15.28 1.28
C ARG A 214 19.96 -16.11 0.03
N PRO A 215 19.49 -15.48 -1.06
CA PRO A 215 18.97 -16.17 -2.25
C PRO A 215 20.01 -17.00 -3.05
N TRP A 216 21.18 -17.29 -2.46
CA TRP A 216 22.30 -18.05 -3.02
C TRP A 216 22.55 -19.40 -2.34
N THR A 217 21.63 -19.87 -1.49
CA THR A 217 21.63 -21.23 -0.92
C THR A 217 20.31 -21.91 -1.18
#